data_AF-A0A182VRV4-F1
#
_entry.id   AF-A0A182VRV4-F1
#
_cell.length_a   1.000
_cell.length_b   1.000
_cell.length_c   1.000
_cell.angle_alpha   90.00
_cell.angle_beta   90.00
_cell.angle_gamma   90.00
#
_symmetry.space_group_name_H-M   'P 1'
#
loop_
_entity.id
_entity.type
_entity.pdbx_description
1 polymer ?
#
loop_
_entity_poly.entity_id
_entity_poly.type
_entity_poly.pdbx_seq_one_letter_code
_entity_poly.pdbx_strand_id
1 'polypeptide(L)'
;MCSGATFKALCYFYAACNLFMSISAIMNANRVSQIIGYDNCTAGNGISNVDDSNATDRTCNQFTYGILVAASGLDCFMSFVLMVAIITRKCLLLKLYTLHLWCHMSFCFYCWLAILLAFRGAVTSTTLLSVWGVVLILASVYFAMEVWITRGAYEAIRQEQAKANTGTVLLSMGGFIF
;
A
#
# COMPACT_ATOMS: atom_id res chain seq x y z
N MET A 1 30.47 -1.22 -3.89
CA MET A 1 29.53 -1.02 -5.02
C MET A 1 28.36 -2.02 -5.03
N CYS A 2 28.17 -2.89 -4.02
CA CYS A 2 27.12 -3.93 -4.04
C CYS A 2 25.76 -3.50 -3.46
N SER A 3 25.69 -2.43 -2.64
CA SER A 3 24.48 -2.00 -1.92
C SER A 3 23.35 -1.51 -2.84
N GLY A 4 23.67 -0.81 -3.93
CA GLY A 4 22.64 -0.28 -4.85
C GLY A 4 21.91 -1.36 -5.65
N ALA A 5 22.60 -2.44 -6.03
CA ALA A 5 22.00 -3.54 -6.80
C ALA A 5 21.02 -4.37 -5.94
N THR A 6 21.37 -4.60 -4.66
CA THR A 6 20.49 -5.30 -3.71
C THR A 6 19.21 -4.52 -3.44
N PHE A 7 19.29 -3.19 -3.24
CA PHE A 7 18.08 -2.38 -3.05
C PHE A 7 17.18 -2.34 -4.30
N LYS A 8 17.76 -2.30 -5.51
CA LYS A 8 16.98 -2.39 -6.76
C LYS A 8 16.26 -3.74 -6.89
N ALA A 9 16.95 -4.85 -6.62
CA ALA A 9 16.34 -6.18 -6.65
C ALA A 9 15.21 -6.33 -5.62
N LEU A 10 15.42 -5.82 -4.41
CA LEU A 10 14.40 -5.81 -3.36
C LEU A 10 13.18 -4.95 -3.74
N CYS A 11 13.37 -3.79 -4.39
CA CYS A 11 12.25 -3.01 -4.92
C CYS A 11 11.41 -3.80 -5.94
N TYR A 12 12.03 -4.55 -6.84
CA TYR A 12 11.30 -5.39 -7.80
C TYR A 12 10.55 -6.53 -7.12
N PHE A 13 11.19 -7.19 -6.14
CA PHE A 13 10.56 -8.24 -5.36
C PHE A 13 9.29 -7.73 -4.64
N TYR A 14 9.41 -6.62 -3.91
CA TYR A 14 8.27 -6.02 -3.21
C TYR A 14 7.19 -5.47 -4.16
N ALA A 15 7.58 -4.90 -5.31
CA ALA A 15 6.61 -4.53 -6.35
C ALA A 15 5.81 -5.74 -6.86
N ALA A 16 6.48 -6.90 -7.05
CA ALA A 16 5.81 -8.13 -7.47
C ALA A 16 4.90 -8.69 -6.36
N CYS A 17 5.35 -8.67 -5.10
CA CYS A 17 4.52 -9.05 -3.95
C CYS A 17 3.27 -8.18 -3.82
N ASN A 18 3.41 -6.85 -3.92
CA ASN A 18 2.29 -5.92 -3.86
C ASN A 18 1.31 -6.12 -5.02
N LEU A 19 1.82 -6.35 -6.23
CA LEU A 19 0.99 -6.63 -7.40
C LEU A 19 0.22 -7.96 -7.23
N PHE A 20 0.88 -9.01 -6.74
CA PHE A 20 0.24 -10.29 -6.46
C PHE A 20 -0.85 -10.17 -5.38
N MET A 21 -0.56 -9.47 -4.29
CA MET A 21 -1.52 -9.23 -3.21
C MET A 21 -2.71 -8.39 -3.70
N SER A 22 -2.45 -7.35 -4.48
CA SER A 22 -3.49 -6.46 -5.02
C SER A 22 -4.41 -7.19 -5.99
N ILE A 23 -3.86 -7.99 -6.91
CA ILE A 23 -4.67 -8.81 -7.83
C ILE A 23 -5.49 -9.83 -7.05
N SER A 24 -4.89 -10.50 -6.06
CA SER A 24 -5.60 -11.45 -5.21
C SER A 24 -6.73 -10.77 -4.42
N ALA A 25 -6.53 -9.54 -3.96
CA ALA A 25 -7.57 -8.74 -3.30
C ALA A 25 -8.71 -8.39 -4.26
N ILE A 26 -8.41 -7.96 -5.50
CA ILE A 26 -9.42 -7.66 -6.52
C ILE A 26 -10.22 -8.92 -6.89
N MET A 27 -9.55 -10.06 -7.08
CA MET A 27 -10.21 -11.33 -7.41
C MET A 27 -11.14 -11.83 -6.30
N ASN A 28 -10.79 -11.54 -5.04
CA ASN A 28 -11.59 -11.92 -3.87
C ASN A 28 -12.50 -10.79 -3.35
N ALA A 29 -12.52 -9.62 -4.00
CA ALA A 29 -13.22 -8.44 -3.52
C ALA A 29 -14.71 -8.68 -3.36
N ASN A 30 -15.34 -9.44 -4.26
CA ASN A 30 -16.75 -9.82 -4.17
C ASN A 30 -17.06 -10.63 -2.91
N ARG A 31 -16.17 -11.54 -2.51
CA ARG A 31 -16.37 -12.38 -1.32
C ARG A 31 -16.17 -11.55 -0.05
N VAL A 32 -15.14 -10.70 -0.03
CA VAL A 32 -14.81 -9.84 1.11
C VAL A 32 -15.89 -8.78 1.32
N SER A 33 -16.38 -8.15 0.26
CA SER A 33 -17.42 -7.13 0.35
C SER A 33 -18.74 -7.70 0.84
N GLN A 34 -19.09 -8.93 0.44
CA GLN A 34 -20.27 -9.64 0.95
C GLN A 34 -20.18 -9.92 2.44
N ILE A 35 -19.03 -10.38 2.95
CA ILE A 35 -18.83 -10.66 4.38
C ILE A 35 -18.88 -9.36 5.20
N ILE A 36 -18.16 -8.32 4.76
CA ILE A 36 -18.13 -7.03 5.46
C ILE A 36 -19.51 -6.35 5.40
N GLY A 37 -20.16 -6.38 4.24
CA GLY A 37 -21.50 -5.82 4.05
C GLY A 37 -22.54 -6.51 4.91
N TYR A 38 -22.45 -7.84 5.07
CA TYR A 38 -23.32 -8.60 5.95
C TYR A 38 -23.12 -8.20 7.41
N ASP A 39 -21.89 -8.14 7.93
CA ASP A 39 -21.65 -7.83 9.34
C ASP A 39 -22.03 -6.39 9.72
N ASN A 40 -21.83 -5.41 8.82
CA ASN A 40 -22.09 -3.99 9.11
C ASN A 40 -23.57 -3.61 8.95
N CYS A 41 -24.30 -4.23 8.00
CA CYS A 41 -25.70 -3.89 7.76
C CYS A 41 -26.67 -4.69 8.65
N THR A 42 -26.25 -5.88 9.12
CA THR A 42 -27.09 -6.71 10.02
C THR A 42 -26.95 -6.33 11.50
N ALA A 43 -25.93 -5.55 11.88
CA ALA A 43 -25.71 -5.08 13.26
C ALA A 43 -26.68 -3.97 13.71
N GLY A 44 -27.47 -3.40 12.78
CA GLY A 44 -28.43 -2.33 13.03
C GLY A 44 -29.88 -2.79 13.02
N ASN A 45 -30.23 -3.90 13.68
CA ASN A 45 -31.64 -4.30 13.78
C ASN A 45 -32.35 -3.50 14.88
N GLY A 46 -32.79 -2.30 14.53
CA GLY A 46 -33.58 -1.43 15.38
C GLY A 46 -34.25 -0.32 14.59
N ILE A 47 -35.44 -0.63 14.07
CA ILE A 47 -36.48 0.31 13.56
C ILE A 47 -36.37 0.64 12.05
N SER A 48 -37.12 -0.14 11.26
CA SER A 48 -38.19 0.31 10.34
C SER A 48 -38.20 -0.38 8.95
N ASN A 49 -39.38 -0.90 8.62
CA ASN A 49 -39.94 -1.29 7.31
C ASN A 49 -39.17 -2.24 6.38
N VAL A 50 -39.84 -3.35 6.10
CA VAL A 50 -39.38 -4.58 5.42
C VAL A 50 -39.22 -4.44 3.90
N ASP A 51 -39.39 -3.25 3.30
CA ASP A 51 -39.26 -3.06 1.84
C ASP A 51 -37.97 -2.36 1.38
N ASP A 52 -37.23 -1.65 2.26
CA ASP A 52 -36.02 -0.86 1.89
C ASP A 52 -34.68 -1.47 2.33
N SER A 53 -34.70 -2.53 3.15
CA SER A 53 -33.47 -3.18 3.66
C SER A 53 -32.62 -3.81 2.54
N ASN A 54 -33.27 -4.42 1.55
CA ASN A 54 -32.58 -4.99 0.39
C ASN A 54 -31.86 -3.93 -0.47
N ALA A 55 -32.31 -2.68 -0.48
CA ALA A 55 -31.68 -1.60 -1.23
C ALA A 55 -30.49 -0.99 -0.47
N THR A 56 -30.60 -0.87 0.85
CA THR A 56 -29.54 -0.34 1.73
C THR A 56 -28.39 -1.34 1.91
N ASP A 57 -28.69 -2.64 2.04
CA ASP A 57 -27.67 -3.70 2.09
C ASP A 57 -26.86 -3.80 0.79
N ARG A 58 -27.53 -3.61 -0.36
CA ARG A 58 -26.89 -3.60 -1.69
C ARG A 58 -25.99 -2.40 -1.89
N THR A 59 -26.42 -1.21 -1.45
CA THR A 59 -25.63 0.03 -1.61
C THR A 59 -24.41 0.07 -0.69
N CYS A 60 -24.52 -0.43 0.55
CA CYS A 60 -23.37 -0.52 1.47
C CYS A 60 -22.31 -1.54 1.00
N ASN A 61 -22.74 -2.71 0.53
CA ASN A 61 -21.84 -3.71 -0.05
C ASN A 61 -21.14 -3.16 -1.30
N GLN A 62 -21.86 -2.44 -2.16
CA GLN A 62 -21.31 -1.83 -3.38
C GLN A 62 -20.29 -0.72 -3.07
N PHE A 63 -20.50 0.09 -2.03
CA PHE A 63 -19.56 1.11 -1.61
C PHE A 63 -18.27 0.50 -1.04
N THR A 64 -18.41 -0.51 -0.17
CA THR A 64 -17.28 -1.25 0.40
C THR A 64 -16.46 -1.95 -0.68
N TYR A 65 -17.13 -2.61 -1.63
CA TYR A 65 -16.50 -3.19 -2.82
C TYR A 65 -15.74 -2.13 -3.63
N GLY A 66 -16.38 -0.99 -3.89
CA GLY A 66 -15.79 0.11 -4.66
C GLY A 66 -14.51 0.65 -4.02
N ILE A 67 -14.51 0.88 -2.70
CA ILE A 67 -13.32 1.33 -1.97
C ILE A 67 -12.22 0.26 -2.00
N LEU A 68 -12.57 -1.01 -1.79
CA LEU A 68 -11.60 -2.11 -1.74
C LEU A 68 -10.90 -2.28 -3.10
N VAL A 69 -11.66 -2.26 -4.19
CA VAL A 69 -11.14 -2.35 -5.56
C VAL A 69 -10.32 -1.10 -5.91
N ALA A 70 -10.79 0.10 -5.53
CA ALA A 70 -10.06 1.33 -5.79
C ALA A 70 -8.71 1.37 -5.06
N ALA A 71 -8.68 1.00 -3.77
CA ALA A 71 -7.45 0.91 -2.99
C ALA A 71 -6.47 -0.12 -3.59
N SER A 72 -6.95 -1.34 -3.84
CA SER A 72 -6.13 -2.41 -4.44
C SER A 72 -5.63 -2.06 -5.85
N GLY A 73 -6.46 -1.39 -6.65
CA GLY A 73 -6.09 -0.90 -7.97
C GLY A 73 -5.00 0.17 -7.91
N LEU A 74 -5.09 1.07 -6.91
CA LEU A 74 -4.10 2.11 -6.69
C LEU A 74 -2.76 1.53 -6.21
N ASP A 75 -2.76 0.51 -5.34
CA ASP A 75 -1.55 -0.20 -4.92
C ASP A 75 -0.87 -0.94 -6.08
N CYS A 76 -1.67 -1.56 -6.96
CA CYS A 76 -1.19 -2.15 -8.20
C CYS A 76 -0.52 -1.10 -9.09
N PHE A 77 -1.18 0.04 -9.32
CA PHE A 77 -0.63 1.15 -10.10
C PHE A 77 0.67 1.70 -9.49
N MET A 78 0.71 1.91 -8.18
CA MET A 78 1.89 2.42 -7.48
C MET A 78 3.06 1.43 -7.52
N SER A 79 2.78 0.12 -7.57
CA SER A 79 3.81 -0.92 -7.78
C SER A 79 4.44 -0.82 -9.18
N PHE A 80 3.65 -0.50 -10.21
CA PHE A 80 4.21 -0.18 -11.54
C PHE A 80 5.02 1.12 -11.52
N VAL A 81 4.54 2.15 -10.82
CA VAL A 81 5.30 3.41 -10.65
C VAL A 81 6.66 3.14 -10.00
N LEU A 82 6.73 2.27 -8.99
CA LEU A 82 7.99 1.87 -8.38
C LEU A 82 8.93 1.19 -9.38
N MET A 83 8.43 0.24 -10.19
CA MET A 83 9.26 -0.40 -11.24
C MET A 83 9.81 0.63 -12.22
N VAL A 84 8.95 1.52 -12.73
CA VAL A 84 9.35 2.61 -13.65
C VAL A 84 10.35 3.55 -12.98
N ALA A 85 10.18 3.86 -11.69
CA ALA A 85 11.08 4.71 -10.92
C ALA A 85 12.51 4.16 -10.87
N ILE A 86 12.64 2.85 -10.67
CA ILE A 86 13.94 2.16 -10.64
C ILE A 86 14.57 2.10 -12.03
N ILE A 87 13.79 1.76 -13.07
CA ILE A 87 14.28 1.69 -14.46
C ILE A 87 14.77 3.07 -14.93
N THR A 88 13.94 4.10 -14.74
CA THR A 88 14.23 5.47 -15.19
C THR A 88 15.17 6.23 -14.25
N ARG A 89 15.53 5.62 -13.11
CA ARG A 89 16.38 6.22 -12.07
C ARG A 89 15.89 7.60 -11.64
N LYS A 90 14.57 7.83 -11.60
CA LYS A 90 13.98 9.12 -11.25
C LYS A 90 13.61 9.19 -9.76
N CYS A 91 14.40 9.96 -9.02
CA CYS A 91 14.18 10.28 -7.60
C CYS A 91 12.77 10.81 -7.27
N LEU A 92 12.12 11.54 -8.20
CA LEU A 92 10.76 12.05 -8.00
C LEU A 92 9.72 10.94 -7.89
N LEU A 93 9.83 9.90 -8.71
CA LEU A 93 8.89 8.78 -8.70
C LEU A 93 9.04 7.94 -7.42
N LEU A 94 10.28 7.77 -6.91
CA LEU A 94 10.50 7.15 -5.60
C LEU A 94 9.90 7.97 -4.46
N LYS A 95 9.99 9.31 -4.51
CA LYS A 95 9.34 10.17 -3.52
C LYS A 95 7.82 10.04 -3.56
N LEU A 96 7.23 9.99 -4.75
CA LEU A 96 5.79 9.81 -4.92
C LEU A 96 5.33 8.46 -4.37
N TYR A 97 6.07 7.38 -4.66
CA TYR A 97 5.81 6.07 -4.08
C TYR A 97 5.96 6.05 -2.55
N THR A 98 6.96 6.75 -2.01
CA THR A 98 7.12 6.88 -0.55
C THR A 98 5.94 7.61 0.08
N LEU A 99 5.43 8.67 -0.56
CA LEU A 99 4.23 9.38 -0.10
C LEU A 99 3.01 8.46 -0.14
N HIS A 100 2.85 7.67 -1.21
CA HIS A 100 1.80 6.66 -1.32
C HIS A 100 1.86 5.66 -0.16
N LEU A 101 3.04 5.10 0.13
CA LEU A 101 3.22 4.18 1.26
C LEU A 101 2.74 4.81 2.57
N TRP A 102 3.10 6.07 2.86
CA TRP A 102 2.65 6.76 4.07
C TRP A 102 1.12 6.93 4.13
N CYS A 103 0.49 7.29 3.00
CA CYS A 103 -0.96 7.39 2.92
C CYS A 103 -1.63 6.02 3.12
N HIS A 104 -1.08 4.97 2.50
CA HIS A 104 -1.56 3.60 2.64
C HIS A 104 -1.42 3.09 4.09
N MET A 105 -0.30 3.37 4.78
CA MET A 105 -0.16 3.06 6.22
C MET A 105 -1.26 3.69 7.05
N SER A 106 -1.48 4.99 6.83
CA SER A 106 -2.44 5.77 7.62
C SER A 106 -3.85 5.25 7.38
N PHE A 107 -4.17 4.88 6.14
CA PHE A 107 -5.43 4.24 5.78
C PHE A 107 -5.60 2.87 6.45
N CYS A 108 -4.60 1.97 6.35
CA CYS A 108 -4.65 0.67 7.02
C CYS A 108 -4.78 0.78 8.54
N PHE A 109 -4.05 1.72 9.15
CA PHE A 109 -4.13 2.00 10.58
C PHE A 109 -5.51 2.51 10.98
N TYR A 110 -6.09 3.42 10.18
CA TYR A 110 -7.44 3.93 10.41
C TYR A 110 -8.51 2.83 10.27
N CYS A 111 -8.42 2.00 9.22
CA CYS A 111 -9.30 0.85 9.04
C CYS A 111 -9.23 -0.11 10.24
N TRP A 112 -8.02 -0.38 10.75
CA TRP A 112 -7.85 -1.21 11.93
C TRP A 112 -8.42 -0.55 13.20
N LEU A 113 -8.21 0.75 13.39
CA LEU A 113 -8.76 1.49 14.52
C LEU A 113 -10.30 1.48 14.49
N ALA A 114 -10.89 1.65 13.30
CA ALA A 114 -12.34 1.57 13.09
C ALA A 114 -12.89 0.18 13.44
N ILE A 115 -12.19 -0.89 13.03
CA ILE A 115 -12.51 -2.27 13.42
C ILE A 115 -12.45 -2.42 14.94
N LEU A 116 -11.36 -1.99 15.59
CA LEU A 116 -11.23 -2.07 17.05
C LEU A 116 -12.36 -1.35 17.80
N LEU A 117 -12.73 -0.15 17.33
CA LEU A 117 -13.80 0.63 17.94
C LEU A 117 -15.17 -0.02 17.71
N ALA A 118 -15.42 -0.62 16.55
CA ALA A 118 -16.65 -1.35 16.25
C ALA A 118 -16.77 -2.63 17.12
N PHE A 119 -15.70 -3.39 17.27
CA PHE A 119 -15.68 -4.62 18.08
C PHE A 119 -15.61 -4.37 19.60
N ARG A 120 -15.39 -3.12 20.04
CA ARG A 120 -15.37 -2.75 21.47
C ARG A 120 -16.69 -3.04 22.19
N GLY A 121 -17.81 -3.09 21.46
CA GLY A 121 -19.13 -3.48 22.00
C GLY A 121 -19.45 -4.98 21.94
N ALA A 122 -18.77 -5.74 21.08
CA ALA A 122 -19.07 -7.15 20.77
C ALA A 122 -17.91 -8.08 21.16
N VAL A 123 -17.31 -7.86 22.34
CA VAL A 123 -16.18 -8.66 22.86
C VAL A 123 -16.68 -10.02 23.36
N THR A 124 -17.13 -10.87 22.44
CA THR A 124 -17.48 -12.27 22.73
C THR A 124 -16.41 -13.25 22.26
N SER A 125 -15.41 -12.81 21.49
CA SER A 125 -14.34 -13.65 20.93
C SER A 125 -12.96 -12.99 21.05
N THR A 126 -12.19 -13.41 22.07
CA THR A 126 -10.79 -12.98 22.29
C THR A 126 -9.83 -13.43 21.18
N THR A 127 -10.19 -14.48 20.44
CA THR A 127 -9.38 -15.03 19.35
C THR A 127 -9.34 -14.10 18.14
N LEU A 128 -10.47 -13.49 17.76
CA LEU A 128 -10.55 -12.57 16.62
C LEU A 128 -9.68 -11.33 16.84
N LEU A 129 -9.74 -10.73 18.04
CA LEU A 129 -8.89 -9.60 18.43
C LEU A 129 -7.40 -9.96 18.34
N SER A 130 -7.01 -11.16 18.77
CA SER A 130 -5.61 -11.62 18.70
C SER A 130 -5.14 -11.81 17.25
N VAL A 131 -5.99 -12.36 16.38
CA VAL A 131 -5.67 -12.55 14.95
C VAL A 131 -5.46 -11.20 14.27
N TRP A 132 -6.36 -10.23 14.51
CA TRP A 132 -6.21 -8.87 13.97
C TRP A 132 -4.97 -8.15 14.52
N GLY A 133 -4.59 -8.40 15.78
CA GLY A 133 -3.34 -7.90 16.35
C GLY A 133 -2.09 -8.47 15.66
N VAL A 134 -2.07 -9.78 15.39
CA VAL A 134 -0.96 -10.42 14.66
C VAL A 134 -0.86 -9.90 13.23
N VAL A 135 -2.00 -9.76 12.53
CA VAL A 135 -2.04 -9.19 11.18
C VAL A 135 -1.47 -7.78 11.16
N LEU A 136 -1.79 -6.96 12.16
CA LEU A 136 -1.21 -5.62 12.30
C LEU A 136 0.30 -5.64 12.45
N ILE A 137 0.83 -6.51 13.31
CA ILE A 137 2.28 -6.61 13.53
C ILE A 137 2.96 -7.01 12.23
N LEU A 138 2.45 -8.03 11.53
CA LEU A 138 3.00 -8.47 10.25
C LEU A 138 2.94 -7.37 9.19
N ALA A 139 1.81 -6.67 9.09
CA ALA A 139 1.66 -5.54 8.18
C ALA A 139 2.68 -4.44 8.51
N SER A 140 2.81 -4.05 9.78
CA SER A 140 3.76 -3.02 10.21
C SER A 140 5.22 -3.37 9.88
N VAL A 141 5.61 -4.64 10.03
CA VAL A 141 6.96 -5.11 9.69
C VAL A 141 7.17 -5.10 8.18
N TYR A 142 6.20 -5.59 7.40
CA TYR A 142 6.25 -5.56 5.93
C TYR A 142 6.46 -4.13 5.42
N PHE A 143 5.69 -3.20 5.98
CA PHE A 143 5.75 -1.79 5.63
C PHE A 143 7.03 -1.09 6.07
N ALA A 144 7.54 -1.40 7.26
CA ALA A 144 8.83 -0.90 7.71
C ALA A 144 9.96 -1.35 6.77
N MET A 145 9.91 -2.58 6.28
CA MET A 145 10.85 -3.08 5.29
C MET A 145 10.73 -2.36 3.95
N GLU A 146 9.53 -2.11 3.45
CA GLU A 146 9.33 -1.32 2.22
C GLU A 146 9.88 0.10 2.33
N VAL A 147 9.66 0.78 3.45
CA VAL A 147 10.21 2.12 3.70
C VAL A 147 11.74 2.09 3.75
N TRP A 148 12.32 1.07 4.39
CA TRP A 148 13.78 0.92 4.44
C TRP A 148 14.38 0.68 3.06
N ILE A 149 13.78 -0.22 2.28
CA ILE A 149 14.24 -0.57 0.92
C ILE A 149 14.13 0.63 -0.03
N THR A 150 13.01 1.34 0.00
CA THR A 150 12.78 2.52 -0.86
C THR A 150 13.71 3.67 -0.53
N ARG A 151 14.02 3.89 0.75
CA ARG A 151 15.06 4.86 1.18
C ARG A 151 16.45 4.46 0.68
N GLY A 152 16.82 3.18 0.83
CA GLY A 152 18.09 2.67 0.32
C GLY A 152 18.23 2.82 -1.20
N ALA A 153 17.15 2.54 -1.95
CA ALA A 153 17.10 2.74 -3.39
C ALA A 153 17.20 4.22 -3.79
N TYR A 154 16.54 5.11 -3.06
CA TYR A 154 16.62 6.56 -3.28
C TYR A 154 18.03 7.09 -3.09
N GLU A 155 18.69 6.70 -1.99
CA GLU A 155 20.08 7.11 -1.71
C GLU A 155 21.05 6.58 -2.77
N ALA A 156 20.88 5.32 -3.20
CA ALA A 156 21.70 4.73 -4.25
C ALA A 156 21.57 5.49 -5.58
N ILE A 157 20.33 5.79 -6.01
CA ILE A 157 20.07 6.54 -7.25
C ILE A 157 20.59 7.98 -7.14
N ARG A 158 20.41 8.64 -6.00
CA ARG A 158 20.93 10.00 -5.76
C ARG A 158 22.47 10.02 -5.84
N GLN A 159 23.15 9.03 -5.26
CA GLN A 159 24.60 8.92 -5.35
C GLN A 159 25.08 8.65 -6.79
N GLU A 160 24.37 7.81 -7.55
CA GLU A 160 24.65 7.60 -8.99
C GLU A 160 24.53 8.92 -9.78
N GLN A 161 23.48 9.70 -9.54
CA GLN A 161 23.28 11.00 -10.20
C GLN A 161 24.33 12.05 -9.80
N ALA A 162 24.71 12.10 -8.51
CA ALA A 162 25.75 13.01 -8.04
C ALA A 162 27.11 12.69 -8.69
N LYS A 163 27.47 11.41 -8.80
CA LYS A 163 28.70 10.99 -9.50
C LYS A 163 28.67 11.33 -10.99
N ALA A 164 27.54 11.13 -11.65
CA ALA A 164 27.37 11.50 -13.06
C ALA A 164 27.59 13.01 -13.27
N ASN A 165 26.95 13.86 -12.46
CA ASN A 165 27.10 15.32 -12.56
C ASN A 165 28.54 15.81 -12.28
N THR A 166 29.25 15.15 -11.36
CA THR A 166 30.65 15.51 -11.08
C THR A 166 31.57 15.15 -12.24
N GLY A 167 31.30 14.03 -12.92
CA GLY A 167 31.99 13.62 -14.14
C GLY A 167 31.75 14.57 -15.32
N THR A 168 30.53 15.08 -15.49
CA THR A 168 30.22 16.08 -16.53
C THR A 168 30.89 17.42 -16.26
N VAL A 169 31.00 17.84 -14.99
CA VAL A 169 31.73 19.07 -14.61
C VAL A 169 33.23 18.92 -14.85
N LEU A 170 33.82 17.76 -14.54
CA LEU A 170 35.23 17.47 -14.83
C LEU A 170 35.53 17.42 -16.35
N LEU A 171 34.65 16.81 -17.14
CA LEU A 171 34.77 16.82 -18.61
C LEU A 171 34.58 18.21 -19.21
N SER A 172 33.70 19.03 -18.62
CA SER A 172 33.50 20.43 -19.03
C SER A 172 34.68 21.34 -18.64
N MET A 173 35.44 21.00 -17.59
CA MET A 173 36.63 21.74 -17.17
C MET A 173 37.90 21.29 -17.90
N GLY A 174 37.91 20.09 -18.49
CA GLY A 174 39.03 19.58 -19.30
C GLY A 174 39.11 20.13 -20.73
N GLY A 175 38.18 21.00 -21.14
CA GLY A 175 38.12 21.59 -22.48
C GLY A 175 38.81 22.95 -22.65
N PHE A 176 39.59 23.41 -21.67
CA PHE A 176 40.30 24.69 -21.71
C PHE A 176 41.78 24.49 -21.37
N ILE A 177 42.55 23.93 -22.30
CA ILE A 177 44.01 24.09 -22.36
C ILE A 177 44.34 24.40 -23.82
N PHE A 178 45.03 25.53 -24.00
CA PHE A 178 45.51 26.13 -25.25
C PHE A 178 46.21 25.15 -26.19
#